data_AF-A0A318JUY7-F1
#
_entry.id   AF-A0A318JUY7-F1
#
_cell.length_a   1.000
_cell.length_b   1.000
_cell.length_c   1.000
_cell.angle_alpha   90.00
_cell.angle_beta   90.00
_cell.angle_gamma   90.00
#
_symmetry.space_group_name_H-M   'P 1'
#
loop_
_entity.id
_entity.type
_entity.pdbx_description
1 polymer ?
#
loop_
_entity_poly.entity_id
_entity_poly.type
_entity_poly.pdbx_seq_one_letter_code
_entity_poly.pdbx_strand_id
1 'polypeptide(L)'
;MKSLRTVAGVVSTIVSVAVVTAGASVVNAPDATAAPGDFLITKEVPTLQDLDDQVAFLIETPASDEAKAANMEGGMRAVVVARTLYNIGWYRAPRGSNEITGPETHAGNVHTAMLRSKSAGQPDLVARVVWKRIDGVWKLSNSSVCEGVKAVGLAMACDF
;
A
#
# COMPACT_ATOMS: atom_id res chain seq x y z
N MET A 1 -35.33 -48.78 -71.50
CA MET A 1 -34.65 -50.07 -71.21
C MET A 1 -33.18 -49.80 -70.90
N LYS A 2 -32.63 -50.46 -69.87
CA LYS A 2 -31.21 -50.54 -69.43
C LYS A 2 -30.60 -49.22 -68.90
N SER A 3 -30.57 -49.01 -67.58
CA SER A 3 -29.62 -49.57 -66.59
C SER A 3 -28.20 -49.04 -66.77
N LEU A 4 -27.84 -48.07 -65.92
CA LEU A 4 -26.47 -47.61 -65.69
C LEU A 4 -26.09 -47.95 -64.25
N ARG A 5 -25.16 -48.89 -64.10
CA ARG A 5 -24.33 -49.07 -62.91
C ARG A 5 -22.92 -48.67 -63.30
N THR A 6 -22.20 -47.95 -62.43
CA THR A 6 -20.81 -48.18 -61.96
C THR A 6 -20.34 -46.91 -61.21
N VAL A 7 -20.32 -46.94 -59.85
CA VAL A 7 -19.13 -46.92 -58.94
C VAL A 7 -18.36 -45.59 -58.98
N ALA A 8 -18.59 -44.67 -58.05
CA ALA A 8 -17.96 -44.50 -56.72
C ALA A 8 -16.48 -44.06 -56.75
N GLY A 9 -16.23 -42.87 -56.20
CA GLY A 9 -14.90 -42.31 -55.93
C GLY A 9 -15.04 -40.99 -55.20
N VAL A 10 -14.98 -41.05 -53.87
CA VAL A 10 -15.24 -39.98 -52.91
C VAL A 10 -14.27 -38.80 -53.12
N VAL A 11 -14.82 -37.60 -53.30
CA VAL A 11 -14.06 -36.34 -53.37
C VAL A 11 -13.65 -35.95 -51.95
N SER A 12 -12.34 -35.76 -51.79
CA SER A 12 -11.64 -35.33 -50.58
C SER A 12 -12.15 -33.97 -50.08
N THR A 13 -12.79 -33.93 -48.91
CA THR A 13 -13.07 -32.70 -48.16
C THR A 13 -12.02 -32.53 -47.08
N ILE A 14 -11.01 -31.69 -47.36
CA ILE A 14 -10.08 -31.20 -46.35
C ILE A 14 -10.70 -29.94 -45.74
N VAL A 15 -11.36 -30.10 -44.59
CA VAL A 15 -11.79 -28.96 -43.76
C VAL A 15 -10.57 -28.46 -42.99
N SER A 16 -10.07 -27.28 -43.37
CA SER A 16 -9.01 -26.59 -42.64
C SER A 16 -9.57 -26.06 -41.32
N VAL A 17 -9.26 -26.71 -40.20
CA VAL A 17 -9.54 -26.19 -38.85
C VAL A 17 -8.40 -25.23 -38.50
N ALA A 18 -8.68 -23.92 -38.53
CA ALA A 18 -7.78 -22.91 -37.99
C ALA A 18 -7.80 -23.02 -36.46
N VAL A 19 -6.77 -23.63 -35.88
CA VAL A 19 -6.54 -23.62 -34.43
C VAL A 19 -6.00 -22.24 -34.07
N VAL A 20 -6.89 -21.38 -33.54
CA VAL A 20 -6.48 -20.10 -32.94
C VAL A 20 -5.97 -20.43 -31.54
N THR A 21 -4.66 -20.64 -31.41
CA THR A 21 -4.01 -20.65 -30.10
C THR A 21 -4.06 -19.22 -29.56
N ALA A 22 -5.09 -18.91 -28.77
CA ALA A 22 -5.10 -17.73 -27.92
C ALA A 22 -3.98 -17.89 -26.90
N GLY A 23 -2.80 -17.34 -27.22
CA GLY A 23 -1.74 -17.17 -26.25
C GLY A 23 -2.24 -16.25 -25.16
N ALA A 24 -2.44 -16.80 -23.96
CA ALA A 24 -2.64 -15.99 -22.77
C ALA A 24 -1.36 -15.18 -22.56
N SER A 25 -1.41 -13.90 -22.91
CA SER A 25 -0.40 -12.94 -22.53
C SER A 25 -0.41 -12.82 -21.01
N VAL A 26 0.54 -13.50 -20.36
CA VAL A 26 0.95 -13.16 -19.00
C VAL A 26 1.55 -11.75 -19.06
N VAL A 27 0.71 -10.75 -18.85
CA VAL A 27 1.15 -9.38 -18.59
C VAL A 27 1.82 -9.40 -17.22
N ASN A 28 3.14 -9.59 -17.20
CA ASN A 28 3.94 -9.15 -16.06
C ASN A 28 3.84 -7.62 -16.04
N ALA A 29 2.91 -7.10 -15.24
CA ALA A 29 2.94 -5.69 -14.87
C ALA A 29 4.29 -5.43 -14.20
N PRO A 30 5.03 -4.37 -14.59
CA PRO A 30 6.24 -4.01 -13.86
C PRO A 30 5.86 -3.69 -12.42
N ASP A 31 6.56 -4.29 -11.46
CA ASP A 31 6.57 -3.80 -10.09
C ASP A 31 7.03 -2.35 -10.15
N ALA A 32 6.11 -1.42 -9.91
CA ALA A 32 6.41 -0.01 -9.85
C ALA A 32 7.31 0.22 -8.63
N THR A 33 8.63 0.11 -8.84
CA THR A 33 9.61 0.60 -7.87
C THR A 33 9.48 2.12 -7.89
N ALA A 34 8.71 2.63 -6.94
CA ALA A 34 8.56 4.05 -6.76
C ALA A 34 9.95 4.65 -6.46
N ALA A 35 10.26 5.80 -7.07
CA ALA A 35 11.54 6.48 -6.90
C ALA A 35 11.81 6.75 -5.41
N PRO A 36 13.04 7.03 -4.96
CA PRO A 36 13.39 7.23 -3.54
C PRO A 36 12.65 8.36 -2.79
N GLY A 37 11.66 8.99 -3.40
CA GLY A 37 10.76 9.97 -2.80
C GLY A 37 9.28 9.59 -2.81
N ASP A 38 8.87 8.53 -3.50
CA ASP A 38 7.47 8.10 -3.61
C ASP A 38 7.33 6.73 -2.93
N PHE A 39 6.50 6.63 -1.90
CA PHE A 39 6.15 5.35 -1.27
C PHE A 39 4.64 5.30 -1.16
N LEU A 40 4.00 4.21 -1.60
CA LEU A 40 2.57 4.01 -1.45
C LEU A 40 2.27 2.52 -1.27
N ILE A 41 1.36 2.19 -0.37
CA ILE A 41 0.85 0.83 -0.24
C ILE A 41 -0.42 0.72 -1.09
N THR A 42 -0.34 0.00 -2.20
CA THR A 42 -1.48 -0.22 -3.13
C THR A 42 -2.06 -1.63 -3.09
N LYS A 43 -1.37 -2.55 -2.40
CA LYS A 43 -1.81 -3.94 -2.28
C LYS A 43 -3.15 -4.06 -1.55
N GLU A 44 -3.89 -5.11 -1.87
CA GLU A 44 -5.22 -5.36 -1.31
C GLU A 44 -5.20 -5.46 0.22
N VAL A 45 -4.26 -6.25 0.74
CA VAL A 45 -4.06 -6.47 2.19
C VAL A 45 -2.61 -6.15 2.53
N PRO A 46 -2.33 -5.03 3.22
CA PRO A 46 -0.99 -4.69 3.71
C PRO A 46 -0.48 -5.73 4.71
N THR A 47 0.82 -6.00 4.68
CA THR A 47 1.51 -6.72 5.75
C THR A 47 1.98 -5.74 6.83
N LEU A 48 2.29 -6.23 8.03
CA LEU A 48 2.94 -5.42 9.07
C LEU A 48 4.17 -4.67 8.57
N GLN A 49 5.01 -5.30 7.73
CA GLN A 49 6.21 -4.66 7.18
C GLN A 49 5.85 -3.47 6.27
N ASP A 50 4.79 -3.57 5.47
CA ASP A 50 4.38 -2.45 4.62
C ASP A 50 3.93 -1.25 5.44
N LEU A 51 3.21 -1.53 6.53
CA LEU A 51 2.76 -0.49 7.46
C LEU A 51 3.94 0.14 8.20
N ASP A 52 4.92 -0.67 8.60
CA ASP A 52 6.17 -0.22 9.22
C ASP A 52 6.95 0.69 8.27
N ASP A 53 7.15 0.24 7.03
CA ASP A 53 7.83 0.99 5.97
C ASP A 53 7.11 2.33 5.69
N GLN A 54 5.78 2.37 5.73
CA GLN A 54 5.02 3.61 5.57
C GLN A 54 5.27 4.59 6.71
N VAL A 55 5.27 4.11 7.96
CA VAL A 55 5.54 4.95 9.11
C VAL A 55 6.97 5.48 9.05
N ALA A 56 7.94 4.61 8.76
CA ALA A 56 9.34 5.00 8.56
C ALA A 56 9.48 6.03 7.44
N PHE A 57 8.81 5.83 6.30
CA PHE A 57 8.76 6.81 5.22
C PHE A 57 8.24 8.18 5.69
N LEU A 58 7.17 8.20 6.48
CA LEU A 58 6.56 9.43 6.96
C LEU A 58 7.42 10.21 7.96
N ILE A 59 8.13 9.55 8.87
CA ILE A 59 8.79 10.24 10.01
C ILE A 59 10.30 10.05 10.10
N GLU A 60 10.90 9.19 9.28
CA GLU A 60 12.33 8.91 9.33
C GLU A 60 13.08 9.34 8.06
N THR A 61 12.35 9.55 6.96
CA THR A 61 12.91 9.99 5.69
C THR A 61 12.66 11.49 5.39
N PRO A 62 13.55 12.14 4.62
CA PRO A 62 13.37 13.52 4.15
C PRO A 62 12.45 13.62 2.92
N ALA A 63 11.46 12.73 2.75
CA ALA A 63 10.53 12.76 1.62
C ALA A 63 9.81 14.12 1.49
N SER A 64 9.39 14.47 0.27
CA SER A 64 8.67 15.72 0.03
C SER A 64 7.33 15.77 0.76
N ASP A 65 6.82 16.98 0.97
CA ASP A 65 5.51 17.17 1.58
C ASP A 65 4.41 16.50 0.75
N GLU A 66 4.50 16.57 -0.59
CA GLU A 66 3.55 15.96 -1.52
C GLU A 66 3.54 14.43 -1.39
N ALA A 67 4.71 13.82 -1.26
CA ALA A 67 4.81 12.37 -1.13
C ALA A 67 4.32 11.89 0.25
N LYS A 68 4.60 12.67 1.32
CA LYS A 68 4.01 12.41 2.64
C LYS A 68 2.49 12.57 2.59
N ALA A 69 1.97 13.62 1.95
CA ALA A 69 0.53 13.84 1.78
C ALA A 69 -0.16 12.68 1.06
N ALA A 70 0.50 12.07 0.07
CA ALA A 70 -0.04 10.91 -0.63
C ALA A 70 -0.29 9.70 0.29
N ASN A 71 0.42 9.61 1.43
CA ASN A 71 0.26 8.55 2.44
C ASN A 71 -0.67 8.92 3.60
N MET A 72 -1.23 10.13 3.64
CA MET A 72 -2.04 10.62 4.76
C MET A 72 -3.48 10.89 4.33
N GLU A 73 -4.46 10.52 5.16
CA GLU A 73 -5.89 10.78 4.90
C GLU A 73 -6.15 12.28 4.75
N GLY A 74 -5.59 13.11 5.62
CA GLY A 74 -5.70 14.57 5.59
C GLY A 74 -4.82 15.27 4.55
N GLY A 75 -4.11 14.50 3.71
CA GLY A 75 -3.24 15.03 2.66
C GLY A 75 -2.28 16.10 3.19
N MET A 76 -2.19 17.22 2.47
CA MET A 76 -1.28 18.33 2.80
C MET A 76 -1.52 18.94 4.20
N ARG A 77 -2.76 18.91 4.72
CA ARG A 77 -3.05 19.46 6.06
C ARG A 77 -2.39 18.66 7.17
N ALA A 78 -2.22 17.35 6.96
CA ALA A 78 -1.63 16.45 7.95
C ALA A 78 -0.09 16.39 7.88
N VAL A 79 0.53 16.80 6.76
CA VAL A 79 1.99 16.70 6.54
C VAL A 79 2.80 17.41 7.62
N VAL A 80 2.27 18.51 8.16
CA VAL A 80 2.95 19.27 9.22
C VAL A 80 3.30 18.39 10.42
N VAL A 81 2.48 17.37 10.75
CA VAL A 81 2.73 16.43 11.84
C VAL A 81 3.92 15.52 11.49
N ALA A 82 3.91 14.90 10.31
CA ALA A 82 4.98 14.02 9.86
C ALA A 82 6.33 14.75 9.76
N ARG A 83 6.33 15.96 9.21
CA ARG A 83 7.51 16.83 9.14
C ARG A 83 8.03 17.19 10.53
N THR A 84 7.13 17.52 11.46
CA THR A 84 7.51 17.85 12.85
C THR A 84 8.20 16.66 13.52
N LEU A 85 7.65 15.45 13.40
CA LEU A 85 8.24 14.24 13.98
C LEU A 85 9.61 13.92 13.35
N TYR A 86 9.75 14.09 12.03
CA TYR A 86 11.03 13.94 11.33
C TYR A 86 12.11 14.90 11.85
N ASN A 87 11.73 16.18 12.02
CA ASN A 87 12.64 17.23 12.48
C ASN A 87 13.07 17.04 13.94
N ILE A 88 12.15 16.60 14.81
CA ILE A 88 12.45 16.29 16.21
C ILE A 88 13.35 15.06 16.31
N GLY A 89 13.06 14.02 15.51
CA GLY A 89 13.88 12.81 15.37
C GLY A 89 13.96 11.95 16.64
N TRP A 90 13.00 12.06 17.57
CA TRP A 90 12.99 11.29 18.81
C TRP A 90 12.80 9.79 18.60
N TYR A 91 12.02 9.42 17.59
CA TYR A 91 11.62 8.03 17.38
C TYR A 91 12.45 7.33 16.29
N ARG A 92 13.62 7.88 15.94
CA ARG A 92 14.54 7.26 14.99
C ARG A 92 15.94 7.20 15.54
N ALA A 93 16.77 6.34 14.95
CA ALA A 93 18.16 6.22 15.35
C ALA A 93 18.89 7.59 15.24
N PRO A 94 19.79 7.91 16.18
CA PRO A 94 20.22 7.11 17.34
C PRO A 94 19.39 7.33 18.62
N ARG A 95 18.33 8.15 18.57
CA ARG A 95 17.59 8.61 19.77
C ARG A 95 16.40 7.72 20.14
N GLY A 96 15.94 6.89 19.21
CA GLY A 96 14.79 6.04 19.42
C GLY A 96 14.54 5.09 18.26
N SER A 97 13.33 4.53 18.25
CA SER A 97 12.85 3.61 17.20
C SER A 97 11.33 3.71 17.07
N ASN A 98 10.80 3.44 15.88
CA ASN A 98 9.41 3.07 15.66
C ASN A 98 9.34 1.65 15.13
N GLU A 99 8.28 0.96 15.49
CA GLU A 99 8.01 -0.38 14.98
C GLU A 99 6.49 -0.58 14.89
N ILE A 100 6.00 -0.99 13.73
CA ILE A 100 4.65 -1.53 13.57
C ILE A 100 4.67 -3.03 13.85
N THR A 101 3.80 -3.44 14.76
CA THR A 101 3.71 -4.78 15.33
C THR A 101 2.26 -5.27 15.32
N GLY A 102 2.09 -6.57 15.54
CA GLY A 102 0.77 -7.18 15.71
C GLY A 102 0.15 -6.93 17.10
N PRO A 103 -1.11 -7.33 17.29
CA PRO A 103 -1.98 -7.93 16.28
C PRO A 103 -2.45 -6.90 15.23
N GLU A 104 -2.51 -7.33 13.97
CA GLU A 104 -3.15 -6.56 12.90
C GLU A 104 -4.55 -7.08 12.59
N THR A 105 -5.42 -6.20 12.11
CA THR A 105 -6.79 -6.55 11.70
C THR A 105 -7.07 -5.96 10.34
N HIS A 106 -7.63 -6.75 9.43
CA HIS A 106 -8.07 -6.28 8.13
C HIS A 106 -9.60 -6.43 7.99
N ALA A 107 -10.28 -5.32 7.71
CA ALA A 107 -11.74 -5.27 7.54
C ALA A 107 -12.11 -4.34 6.39
N GLY A 108 -12.16 -4.89 5.18
CA GLY A 108 -12.46 -4.13 3.96
C GLY A 108 -11.45 -3.01 3.74
N ASN A 109 -11.91 -1.76 3.73
CA ASN A 109 -11.05 -0.59 3.52
C ASN A 109 -10.41 -0.04 4.81
N VAL A 110 -10.39 -0.82 5.89
CA VAL A 110 -9.75 -0.44 7.16
C VAL A 110 -8.76 -1.53 7.57
N HIS A 111 -7.54 -1.10 7.91
CA HIS A 111 -6.48 -1.96 8.45
C HIS A 111 -6.00 -1.36 9.76
N THR A 112 -5.75 -2.18 10.79
CA THR A 112 -5.21 -1.69 12.06
C THR A 112 -4.03 -2.54 12.49
N ALA A 113 -3.09 -1.93 13.20
CA ALA A 113 -1.92 -2.59 13.78
C ALA A 113 -1.48 -1.83 15.04
N MET A 114 -0.47 -2.35 15.73
CA MET A 114 0.07 -1.73 16.95
C MET A 114 1.39 -1.02 16.65
N LEU A 115 1.49 0.27 16.98
CA LEU A 115 2.73 1.02 16.98
C LEU A 115 3.41 0.89 18.35
N ARG A 116 4.73 0.67 18.32
CA ARG A 116 5.61 0.87 19.47
C ARG A 116 6.68 1.89 19.12
N SER A 117 6.65 3.05 19.78
CA SER A 117 7.67 4.09 19.62
C SER A 117 8.49 4.23 20.89
N LYS A 118 9.81 4.26 20.75
CA LYS A 118 10.77 4.42 21.85
C LYS A 118 11.55 5.72 21.65
N SER A 119 11.83 6.41 22.75
CA SER A 119 12.70 7.58 22.77
C SER A 119 13.56 7.53 24.04
N ALA A 120 14.85 7.83 23.90
CA ALA A 120 15.80 7.77 25.01
C ALA A 120 15.33 8.65 26.19
N GLY A 121 15.20 8.03 27.36
CA GLY A 121 14.78 8.71 28.59
C GLY A 121 13.28 8.99 28.69
N GLN A 122 12.45 8.42 27.81
CA GLN A 122 10.99 8.50 27.87
C GLN A 122 10.36 7.09 27.95
N PRO A 123 9.16 6.96 28.54
CA PRO A 123 8.37 5.72 28.43
C PRO A 123 8.07 5.37 26.97
N ASP A 124 7.96 4.07 26.69
CA ASP A 124 7.50 3.58 25.38
C ASP A 124 6.07 4.04 25.13
N LEU A 125 5.82 4.57 23.93
CA LEU A 125 4.48 4.81 23.41
C LEU A 125 4.01 3.52 22.74
N VAL A 126 2.86 3.01 23.17
CA VAL A 126 2.17 1.89 22.52
C VAL A 126 0.76 2.31 22.18
N ALA A 127 0.41 2.28 20.89
CA ALA A 127 -0.89 2.75 20.41
C ALA A 127 -1.40 1.88 19.25
N ARG A 128 -2.72 1.80 19.10
CA ARG A 128 -3.31 1.23 17.88
C ARG A 128 -3.28 2.29 16.79
N VAL A 129 -2.82 1.91 15.61
CA VAL A 129 -2.81 2.75 14.42
C VAL A 129 -3.82 2.22 13.42
N VAL A 130 -4.49 3.14 12.73
CA VAL A 130 -5.54 2.86 11.76
C VAL A 130 -5.12 3.39 10.40
N TRP A 131 -5.27 2.54 9.39
CA TRP A 131 -5.11 2.88 7.99
C TRP A 131 -6.45 2.73 7.29
N LYS A 132 -6.70 3.62 6.33
CA LYS A 132 -7.86 3.57 5.45
C LYS A 132 -7.43 3.44 4.02
N ARG A 133 -8.10 2.58 3.26
CA ARG A 133 -7.90 2.48 1.82
C ARG A 133 -8.78 3.50 1.11
N ILE A 134 -8.14 4.45 0.43
CA ILE A 134 -8.78 5.56 -0.29
C ILE A 134 -8.17 5.57 -1.69
N ASP A 135 -9.02 5.49 -2.71
CA ASP A 135 -8.61 5.48 -4.12
C ASP A 135 -7.51 4.44 -4.44
N GLY A 136 -7.62 3.26 -3.81
CA GLY A 136 -6.68 2.15 -4.00
C GLY A 136 -5.38 2.25 -3.17
N VAL A 137 -5.18 3.33 -2.42
CA VAL A 137 -3.99 3.57 -1.59
C VAL A 137 -4.34 3.47 -0.11
N TRP A 138 -3.53 2.76 0.68
CA TRP A 138 -3.64 2.80 2.13
C TRP A 138 -3.00 4.05 2.69
N LYS A 139 -3.79 4.83 3.43
CA LYS A 139 -3.38 6.09 4.05
C LYS A 139 -3.52 5.99 5.55
N LEU A 140 -2.56 6.58 6.26
CA LEU A 140 -2.63 6.77 7.71
C LEU A 140 -3.84 7.66 8.04
N SER A 141 -4.71 7.20 8.95
CA SER A 141 -5.97 7.88 9.22
C SER A 141 -5.78 9.18 10.02
N ASN A 142 -6.71 10.13 9.84
CA ASN A 142 -6.71 11.37 10.61
C ASN A 142 -6.86 11.12 12.12
N SER A 143 -7.57 10.06 12.51
CA SER A 143 -7.72 9.68 13.91
C SER A 143 -6.38 9.28 14.52
N SER A 144 -5.59 8.44 13.84
CA SER A 144 -4.30 8.00 14.34
C SER A 144 -3.23 9.10 14.29
N VAL A 145 -3.27 9.98 13.29
CA VAL A 145 -2.42 11.18 13.28
C VAL A 145 -2.71 12.06 14.50
N CYS A 146 -3.99 12.31 14.79
CA CYS A 146 -4.40 13.12 15.94
C CYS A 146 -4.03 12.47 17.29
N GLU A 147 -4.19 11.16 17.41
CA GLU A 147 -3.75 10.40 18.59
C GLU A 147 -2.23 10.52 18.78
N GLY A 148 -1.45 10.43 17.70
CA GLY A 148 -0.01 10.66 17.72
C GLY A 148 0.35 12.07 18.21
N VAL A 149 -0.30 13.12 17.67
CA VAL A 149 -0.12 14.51 18.12
C VAL A 149 -0.33 14.65 19.63
N LYS A 150 -1.41 14.07 20.16
CA LYS A 150 -1.72 14.11 21.59
C LYS A 150 -0.70 13.33 22.43
N ALA A 151 -0.33 12.14 21.97
CA ALA A 151 0.61 11.27 22.67
C ALA A 151 2.00 11.90 22.84
N VAL A 152 2.43 12.68 21.85
CA VAL A 152 3.75 13.31 21.84
C VAL A 152 3.73 14.78 22.31
N GLY A 153 2.58 15.25 22.79
CA GLY A 153 2.43 16.57 23.41
C GLY A 153 2.56 17.75 22.44
N LEU A 154 2.28 17.55 21.14
CA LEU A 154 2.36 18.62 20.16
C LEU A 154 1.15 19.57 20.33
N ALA A 155 1.43 20.87 20.42
CA ALA A 155 0.41 21.93 20.50
C ALA A 155 -0.19 22.22 19.12
N MET A 156 -0.82 21.22 18.51
CA MET A 156 -1.42 21.29 17.17
C MET A 156 -2.89 20.90 17.22
N ALA A 157 -3.74 21.64 16.50
CA ALA A 157 -5.12 21.25 16.29
C ALA A 157 -5.18 20.03 15.34
N CYS A 158 -6.15 19.15 15.57
CA CYS A 158 -6.43 18.01 14.70
C CYS A 158 -7.50 18.35 13.65
N ASP A 159 -7.35 19.48 12.95
CA ASP A 159 -8.24 19.91 11.89
C ASP A 159 -7.64 19.54 10.53
N PHE A 160 -7.65 18.25 10.19
CA PHE A 160 -7.15 17.75 8.91
C PHE A 160 -8.30 17.31 8.02
#